data_AF-A0A4D8SBL5-F1
#
_entry.id   AF-A0A4D8SBL5-F1
#
_cell.length_a   1.000
_cell.length_b   1.000
_cell.length_c   1.000
_cell.angle_alpha   90.00
_cell.angle_beta   90.00
_cell.angle_gamma   90.00
#
_symmetry.space_group_name_H-M   'P 1'
#
loop_
_entity.id
_entity.type
_entity.pdbx_description
1 polymer ?
#
loop_
_entity_poly.entity_id
_entity_poly.type
_entity_poly.pdbx_seq_one_letter_code
_entity_poly.pdbx_strand_id
1 'polypeptide(L)'
;MRLVLQRKECEELKRVDYWILLFGRRKTGKTTLIKNCAKYDYFVTIANESEGLLEDGERIGIPELLREIRSEVRRGGRVVIDEFQRLPERFYADISTLDRTGGLVLAGSSYGVLNKVFDSNSPLLGLVTPREIPILRYEEVLSQVGDPVLSTLFRDPWVIPFVNSYGEFLDRIREFSLISKGLVGEIFKEEERSLTELYYQSLLKVAEGVWKTSDLAGILQVKGGEATVSSLMNRLSKMGLVRKIRTLGKELYYRHVSPVISLAFYAESKYLVSDRDVKIPELPIGLEVQFSVGEMISEYYGGDFVYSPREDIDVIVMKGRRRLIAFEVKMGEISESEAREAVRRMGRVAERVGLISLRERPPEIGDVSLGPTELLEMSRELVAGKRVPGPEVD
;
A
#
# COMPACT_ATOMS: atom_id res chain seq x y z
N MET A 1 0.24 -24.09 -7.63
CA MET A 1 1.24 -23.04 -7.89
C MET A 1 0.79 -21.80 -7.12
N ARG A 2 1.60 -21.26 -6.20
CA ARG A 2 1.21 -20.08 -5.40
C ARG A 2 1.31 -18.85 -6.30
N LEU A 3 0.22 -18.10 -6.47
CA LEU A 3 0.22 -16.88 -7.30
C LEU A 3 1.24 -15.88 -6.72
N VAL A 4 2.21 -15.48 -7.53
CA VAL A 4 3.18 -14.42 -7.21
C VAL A 4 2.99 -13.32 -8.23
N LEU A 5 2.55 -12.16 -7.77
CA LEU A 5 2.25 -11.02 -8.63
C LEU A 5 3.53 -10.24 -8.96
N GLN A 6 3.71 -9.93 -10.24
CA GLN A 6 4.80 -9.08 -10.71
C GLN A 6 4.60 -7.63 -10.29
N ARG A 7 5.72 -6.94 -10.03
CA ARG A 7 5.81 -5.58 -9.49
C ARG A 7 6.68 -4.72 -10.40
N LYS A 8 6.33 -3.44 -10.67
CA LYS A 8 7.23 -2.58 -11.46
C LYS A 8 8.56 -2.34 -10.75
N GLU A 9 8.61 -2.44 -9.41
CA GLU A 9 9.86 -2.39 -8.61
C GLU A 9 10.87 -3.48 -9.03
N CYS A 10 10.43 -4.56 -9.69
CA CYS A 10 11.33 -5.59 -10.19
C CYS A 10 12.35 -5.08 -11.21
N GLU A 11 11.97 -4.14 -12.08
CA GLU A 11 12.89 -3.60 -13.08
C GLU A 11 13.97 -2.72 -12.46
N GLU A 12 13.63 -2.00 -11.39
CA GLU A 12 14.59 -1.24 -10.60
C GLU A 12 15.56 -2.19 -9.89
N LEU A 13 15.05 -3.18 -9.14
CA LEU A 13 15.87 -4.13 -8.37
C LEU A 13 16.85 -4.95 -9.22
N LYS A 14 16.51 -5.24 -10.48
CA LYS A 14 17.43 -5.91 -11.41
C LYS A 14 18.67 -5.05 -11.71
N ARG A 15 18.52 -3.73 -11.72
CA ARG A 15 19.52 -2.75 -12.16
C ARG A 15 20.30 -2.09 -11.03
N VAL A 16 19.88 -2.28 -9.77
CA VAL A 16 20.57 -1.69 -8.61
C VAL A 16 22.02 -2.16 -8.52
N ASP A 17 22.97 -1.26 -8.74
CA ASP A 17 24.42 -1.45 -8.62
C ASP A 17 25.00 -0.74 -7.39
N TYR A 18 24.18 -0.02 -6.65
CA TYR A 18 24.52 0.66 -5.39
C TYR A 18 23.90 -0.05 -4.18
N TRP A 19 24.23 0.41 -2.98
CA TRP A 19 23.65 -0.12 -1.75
C TRP A 19 22.27 0.46 -1.49
N ILE A 20 21.29 -0.41 -1.28
CA ILE A 20 19.88 -0.02 -1.15
C ILE A 20 19.28 -0.58 0.15
N LEU A 21 18.45 0.22 0.81
CA LEU A 21 17.60 -0.20 1.92
C LEU A 21 16.17 -0.29 1.42
N LEU A 22 15.70 -1.51 1.21
CA LEU A 22 14.30 -1.80 0.94
C LEU A 22 13.54 -1.82 2.26
N PHE A 23 12.70 -0.83 2.47
CA PHE A 23 11.87 -0.74 3.67
C PHE A 23 10.40 -0.67 3.30
N GLY A 24 9.52 -1.00 4.23
CA GLY A 24 8.09 -0.97 4.00
C GLY A 24 7.40 -1.92 4.95
N ARG A 25 6.09 -1.74 5.12
CA ARG A 25 5.33 -2.45 6.15
C ARG A 25 5.51 -3.96 6.10
N ARG A 26 5.37 -4.61 7.26
CA ARG A 26 5.32 -6.07 7.33
C ARG A 26 4.22 -6.61 6.40
N LYS A 27 4.49 -7.77 5.79
CA LYS A 27 3.56 -8.49 4.89
C LYS A 27 3.21 -7.79 3.56
N THR A 28 3.99 -6.79 3.13
CA THR A 28 3.93 -6.18 1.79
C THR A 28 4.64 -6.98 0.68
N GLY A 29 5.22 -8.15 1.01
CA GLY A 29 5.86 -9.03 0.02
C GLY A 29 7.31 -8.69 -0.34
N LYS A 30 8.06 -7.97 0.51
CA LYS A 30 9.47 -7.60 0.28
C LYS A 30 10.38 -8.81 -0.02
N THR A 31 10.41 -9.82 0.86
CA THR A 31 11.20 -11.04 0.66
C THR A 31 10.84 -11.73 -0.65
N THR A 32 9.55 -11.82 -0.96
CA THR A 32 9.06 -12.39 -2.22
C THR A 32 9.53 -11.56 -3.43
N LEU A 33 9.47 -10.23 -3.34
CA LEU A 33 9.96 -9.33 -4.39
C LEU A 33 11.47 -9.52 -4.62
N ILE A 34 12.28 -9.54 -3.56
CA ILE A 34 13.73 -9.71 -3.67
C ILE A 34 14.07 -11.05 -4.30
N LYS A 35 13.52 -12.16 -3.77
CA LYS A 35 13.81 -13.51 -4.26
C LYS A 35 13.42 -13.74 -5.73
N ASN A 36 12.38 -13.06 -6.21
CA ASN A 36 11.91 -13.23 -7.59
C ASN A 36 12.51 -12.22 -8.58
N CYS A 37 13.00 -11.07 -8.12
CA CYS A 37 13.37 -9.97 -9.01
C CYS A 37 14.81 -9.48 -8.86
N ALA A 38 15.42 -9.55 -7.67
CA ALA A 38 16.82 -9.17 -7.51
C ALA A 38 17.72 -10.32 -7.98
N LYS A 39 18.80 -9.99 -8.71
CA LYS A 39 19.93 -10.91 -8.87
C LYS A 39 20.79 -10.80 -7.62
N TYR A 40 21.14 -11.91 -6.99
CA TYR A 40 22.02 -11.94 -5.83
C TYR A 40 22.88 -13.20 -5.85
N ASP A 41 24.06 -13.11 -5.25
CA ASP A 41 25.02 -14.21 -5.12
C ASP A 41 24.97 -14.82 -3.72
N TYR A 42 24.51 -14.03 -2.73
CA TYR A 42 24.38 -14.47 -1.36
C TYR A 42 23.14 -13.84 -0.70
N PHE A 43 22.32 -14.67 -0.06
CA PHE A 43 21.09 -14.25 0.63
C PHE A 43 21.08 -14.80 2.05
N VAL A 44 20.87 -13.90 3.01
CA VAL A 44 20.73 -14.25 4.42
C VAL A 44 19.51 -13.54 5.01
N THR A 45 18.79 -14.23 5.91
CA THR A 45 17.78 -13.60 6.77
C THR A 45 18.33 -13.48 8.18
N ILE A 46 18.30 -12.29 8.78
CA ILE A 46 18.70 -12.14 10.18
C ILE A 46 17.63 -12.80 11.07
N ALA A 47 17.98 -13.90 11.73
CA ALA A 47 17.04 -14.65 12.54
C ALA A 47 16.83 -13.98 13.90
N ASN A 48 17.94 -13.59 14.54
CA ASN A 48 18.01 -12.96 15.85
C ASN A 48 19.30 -12.12 15.98
N GLU A 49 19.58 -11.58 17.17
CA GLU A 49 20.74 -10.70 17.41
C GLU A 49 22.12 -11.39 17.27
N SER A 50 22.16 -12.73 17.26
CA SER A 50 23.38 -13.53 17.24
C SER A 50 23.57 -14.37 15.98
N GLU A 51 22.51 -14.60 15.20
CA GLU A 51 22.52 -15.55 14.08
C GLU A 51 21.77 -15.04 12.84
N GLY A 52 22.31 -15.37 11.67
CA GLY A 52 21.62 -15.37 10.38
C GLY A 52 21.15 -16.76 9.98
N LEU A 53 20.20 -16.81 9.06
CA LEU A 53 19.66 -18.01 8.43
C LEU A 53 19.94 -17.95 6.92
N LEU A 54 20.68 -18.92 6.42
CA LEU A 54 20.99 -19.10 5.00
C LEU A 54 19.81 -19.72 4.24
N GLU A 55 19.86 -19.71 2.90
CA GLU A 55 18.74 -20.20 2.08
C GLU A 55 18.51 -21.70 2.17
N ASP A 56 19.55 -22.48 2.45
CA ASP A 56 19.47 -23.93 2.72
C ASP A 56 18.95 -24.26 4.13
N GLY A 57 18.75 -23.25 4.97
CA GLY A 57 18.28 -23.38 6.35
C GLY A 57 19.40 -23.48 7.39
N GLU A 58 20.67 -23.43 6.98
CA GLU A 58 21.80 -23.39 7.92
C GLU A 58 21.83 -22.08 8.72
N ARG A 59 22.24 -22.18 9.99
CA ARG A 59 22.43 -21.03 10.88
C ARG A 59 23.90 -20.65 10.95
N ILE A 60 24.16 -19.36 10.87
CA ILE A 60 25.51 -18.80 10.89
C ILE A 60 25.58 -17.67 11.93
N GLY A 61 26.65 -17.63 12.73
CA GLY A 61 26.83 -16.55 13.71
C GLY A 61 27.09 -15.20 13.02
N ILE A 62 26.57 -14.09 13.54
CA ILE A 62 26.73 -12.77 12.90
C ILE A 62 28.20 -12.41 12.59
N PRO A 63 29.20 -12.64 13.47
CA PRO A 63 30.59 -12.34 13.15
C PRO A 63 31.16 -13.17 11.98
N GLU A 64 30.69 -14.39 11.79
CA GLU A 64 31.07 -15.24 10.66
C GLU A 64 30.36 -14.82 9.39
N LEU A 65 29.06 -14.56 9.49
CA LEU A 65 28.24 -14.00 8.42
C LEU A 65 28.87 -12.72 7.84
N LEU A 66 29.30 -11.79 8.69
CA LEU A 66 29.93 -10.54 8.24
C LEU A 66 31.26 -10.78 7.50
N ARG A 67 32.00 -11.85 7.82
CA ARG A 67 33.20 -12.26 7.07
C ARG A 67 32.85 -12.78 5.68
N GLU A 68 31.80 -13.58 5.57
CA GLU A 68 31.31 -14.08 4.26
C GLU A 68 30.78 -12.94 3.39
N ILE A 69 29.94 -12.06 3.95
CA ILE A 69 29.44 -10.86 3.28
C ILE A 69 30.60 -10.01 2.75
N ARG A 70 31.64 -9.79 3.58
CA ARG A 70 32.83 -9.04 3.17
C ARG A 70 33.58 -9.72 2.02
N SER A 71 33.70 -11.03 2.04
CA SER A 71 34.34 -11.78 0.96
C SER A 71 33.56 -11.65 -0.35
N GLU A 72 32.24 -11.77 -0.28
CA GLU A 72 31.37 -11.74 -1.47
C GLU A 72 31.35 -10.36 -2.12
N VAL A 73 31.13 -9.31 -1.32
CA VAL A 73 31.12 -7.92 -1.82
C VAL A 73 32.47 -7.52 -2.43
N ARG A 74 33.60 -7.96 -1.85
CA ARG A 74 34.95 -7.71 -2.40
C ARG A 74 35.19 -8.37 -3.75
N ARG A 75 34.49 -9.47 -4.06
CA ARG A 75 34.56 -10.14 -5.37
C ARG A 75 33.62 -9.50 -6.40
N GLY A 76 32.89 -8.45 -6.02
CA GLY A 76 31.88 -7.80 -6.85
C GLY A 76 30.51 -8.48 -6.78
N GLY A 77 30.32 -9.47 -5.90
CA GLY A 77 29.04 -10.15 -5.71
C GLY A 77 27.99 -9.24 -5.08
N ARG A 78 26.72 -9.61 -5.25
CA ARG A 78 25.57 -8.93 -4.65
C ARG A 78 25.02 -9.71 -3.48
N VAL A 79 24.97 -9.06 -2.32
CA VAL A 79 24.50 -9.64 -1.06
C VAL A 79 23.14 -9.07 -0.69
N VAL A 80 22.23 -9.93 -0.22
CA VAL A 80 20.96 -9.56 0.40
C VAL A 80 20.99 -9.90 1.89
N ILE A 81 20.65 -8.91 2.73
CA ILE A 81 20.40 -9.09 4.16
C ILE A 81 18.93 -8.77 4.44
N ASP A 82 18.10 -9.80 4.59
CA ASP A 82 16.69 -9.68 4.94
C ASP A 82 16.47 -9.61 6.45
N GLU A 83 15.35 -9.01 6.86
CA GLU A 83 15.03 -8.69 8.26
C GLU A 83 16.14 -7.87 8.97
N PHE A 84 16.78 -6.94 8.22
CA PHE A 84 17.90 -6.12 8.65
C PHE A 84 17.65 -5.35 9.96
N GLN A 85 16.39 -5.01 10.26
CA GLN A 85 16.01 -4.36 11.52
C GLN A 85 16.34 -5.18 12.77
N ARG A 86 16.63 -6.48 12.63
CA ARG A 86 17.04 -7.38 13.71
C ARG A 86 18.54 -7.43 13.92
N LEU A 87 19.34 -6.89 12.99
CA LEU A 87 20.79 -6.83 13.15
C LEU A 87 21.16 -5.78 14.20
N PRO A 88 21.92 -6.14 15.25
CA PRO A 88 22.35 -5.17 16.26
C PRO A 88 23.19 -4.02 15.67
N GLU A 89 22.91 -2.80 16.11
CA GLU A 89 23.57 -1.58 15.61
C GLU A 89 25.10 -1.60 15.76
N ARG A 90 25.64 -2.35 16.73
CA ARG A 90 27.10 -2.55 16.88
C ARG A 90 27.77 -3.09 15.62
N PHE A 91 27.04 -3.81 14.78
CA PHE A 91 27.55 -4.38 13.52
C PHE A 91 27.40 -3.44 12.31
N TYR A 92 26.76 -2.27 12.47
CA TYR A 92 26.61 -1.31 11.37
C TYR A 92 27.97 -0.73 10.95
N ALA A 93 28.90 -0.59 11.89
CA ALA A 93 30.28 -0.20 11.60
C ALA A 93 31.03 -1.26 10.77
N ASP A 94 30.77 -2.55 11.00
CA ASP A 94 31.35 -3.61 10.18
C ASP A 94 30.84 -3.53 8.73
N ILE A 95 29.55 -3.25 8.55
CA ILE A 95 28.92 -3.07 7.23
C ILE A 95 29.45 -1.80 6.55
N SER A 96 29.60 -0.68 7.26
CA SER A 96 30.07 0.57 6.66
C SER A 96 31.49 0.50 6.12
N THR A 97 32.28 -0.48 6.57
CA THR A 97 33.68 -0.72 6.13
C THR A 97 33.80 -1.78 5.02
N LEU A 98 32.69 -2.28 4.47
CA LEU A 98 32.76 -3.17 3.30
C LEU A 98 33.18 -2.38 2.06
N ASP A 99 33.79 -3.08 1.11
CA ASP A 99 34.14 -2.50 -0.18
C ASP A 99 32.84 -2.14 -0.95
N ARG A 100 32.90 -1.15 -1.84
CA ARG A 100 31.76 -0.77 -2.70
C ARG A 100 31.88 -1.35 -4.11
N THR A 101 32.81 -2.29 -4.31
CA THR A 101 32.94 -3.07 -5.55
C THR A 101 31.73 -3.97 -5.84
N GLY A 102 30.99 -4.37 -4.81
CA GLY A 102 29.79 -5.22 -4.90
C GLY A 102 28.52 -4.54 -4.41
N GLY A 103 27.38 -5.15 -4.69
CA GLY A 103 26.06 -4.61 -4.33
C GLY A 103 25.58 -5.12 -2.97
N LEU A 104 24.83 -4.29 -2.24
CA LEU A 104 24.21 -4.66 -0.96
C LEU A 104 22.74 -4.26 -0.95
N VAL A 105 21.87 -5.23 -0.68
CA VAL A 105 20.43 -5.02 -0.51
C VAL A 105 20.09 -5.32 0.95
N LEU A 106 19.80 -4.28 1.71
CA LEU A 106 19.29 -4.39 3.07
C LEU A 106 17.76 -4.36 3.00
N ALA A 107 17.07 -5.33 3.60
CA ALA A 107 15.61 -5.34 3.60
C ALA A 107 15.07 -5.35 5.03
N GLY A 108 14.14 -4.44 5.33
CA GLY A 108 13.56 -4.34 6.67
C GLY A 108 12.07 -3.99 6.68
N SER A 109 11.36 -4.44 7.72
CA SER A 109 9.88 -4.41 7.77
C SER A 109 9.25 -3.16 8.40
N SER A 110 10.04 -2.19 8.84
CA SER A 110 9.56 -1.01 9.56
C SER A 110 10.07 0.30 8.96
N TYR A 111 9.42 1.43 9.28
CA TYR A 111 10.02 2.74 9.06
C TYR A 111 11.02 3.06 10.18
N GLY A 112 10.94 2.38 11.33
CA GLY A 112 11.94 2.42 12.38
C GLY A 112 13.36 2.09 11.90
N VAL A 113 13.53 1.12 11.00
CA VAL A 113 14.85 0.80 10.42
C VAL A 113 15.41 1.96 9.60
N LEU A 114 14.54 2.70 8.91
CA LEU A 114 14.93 3.90 8.16
C LEU A 114 15.47 4.96 9.14
N ASN A 115 14.78 5.20 10.25
CA ASN A 115 15.24 6.17 11.25
C ASN A 115 16.60 5.77 11.86
N LYS A 116 16.84 4.47 12.10
CA LYS A 116 18.12 3.96 12.63
C LYS A 116 19.28 4.05 11.63
N VAL A 117 19.02 3.72 10.36
CA VAL A 117 20.05 3.76 9.29
C VAL A 117 20.39 5.20 8.91
N PHE A 118 19.44 6.12 8.96
CA PHE A 118 19.62 7.52 8.56
C PHE A 118 19.74 8.50 9.74
N ASP A 119 19.94 8.00 10.96
CA ASP A 119 20.31 8.83 12.11
C ASP A 119 21.69 9.48 11.89
N SER A 120 21.88 10.68 12.42
CA SER A 120 23.16 11.41 12.34
C SER A 120 24.36 10.63 12.89
N ASN A 121 24.13 9.70 13.81
CA ASN A 121 25.17 8.88 14.43
C ASN A 121 25.35 7.52 13.74
N SER A 122 24.55 7.22 12.71
CA SER A 122 24.58 5.93 12.04
C SER A 122 25.80 5.80 11.13
N PRO A 123 26.61 4.73 11.24
CA PRO A 123 27.72 4.47 10.31
C PRO A 123 27.27 4.26 8.86
N LEU A 124 25.98 3.99 8.64
CA LEU A 124 25.40 3.72 7.32
C LEU A 124 24.84 4.99 6.65
N LEU A 125 24.83 6.12 7.35
CA LEU A 125 24.33 7.37 6.82
C LEU A 125 25.11 7.79 5.57
N GLY A 126 24.39 8.06 4.48
CA GLY A 126 24.99 8.42 3.19
C GLY A 126 25.62 7.26 2.41
N LEU A 127 25.58 6.03 2.95
CA LEU A 127 26.08 4.83 2.25
C LEU A 127 24.98 4.08 1.52
N VAL A 128 23.76 4.18 2.01
CA VAL A 128 22.62 3.40 1.53
C VAL A 128 21.54 4.35 1.00
N THR A 129 20.92 3.97 -0.11
CA THR A 129 19.77 4.71 -0.65
C THR A 129 18.46 4.06 -0.18
N PRO A 130 17.53 4.82 0.42
CA PRO A 130 16.28 4.26 0.92
C PRO A 130 15.27 4.08 -0.21
N ARG A 131 14.60 2.93 -0.25
CA ARG A 131 13.51 2.63 -1.19
C ARG A 131 12.34 1.98 -0.47
N GLU A 132 11.21 2.69 -0.48
CA GLU A 132 9.96 2.19 0.09
C GLU A 132 9.32 1.16 -0.85
N ILE A 133 8.89 0.04 -0.28
CA ILE A 133 8.09 -0.99 -0.92
C ILE A 133 6.66 -0.89 -0.39
N PRO A 134 5.73 -0.26 -1.14
CA PRO A 134 4.34 -0.12 -0.73
C PRO A 134 3.59 -1.46 -0.87
N ILE A 135 2.29 -1.44 -0.53
CA ILE A 135 1.37 -2.49 -1.01
C ILE A 135 1.34 -2.49 -2.56
N LEU A 136 0.87 -3.58 -3.16
CA LEU A 136 0.79 -3.67 -4.62
C LEU A 136 -0.15 -2.60 -5.18
N ARG A 137 0.23 -2.01 -6.32
CA ARG A 137 -0.65 -1.07 -7.01
C ARG A 137 -1.76 -1.79 -7.73
N TYR A 138 -2.88 -1.10 -7.88
CA TYR A 138 -4.09 -1.72 -8.39
C TYR A 138 -3.92 -2.22 -9.83
N GLU A 139 -3.26 -1.44 -10.69
CA GLU A 139 -3.02 -1.82 -12.09
C GLU A 139 -2.09 -3.02 -12.25
N GLU A 140 -1.11 -3.17 -11.34
CA GLU A 140 -0.21 -4.32 -11.32
C GLU A 140 -0.99 -5.60 -11.01
N VAL A 141 -1.93 -5.52 -10.06
CA VAL A 141 -2.77 -6.66 -9.71
C VAL A 141 -3.83 -6.93 -10.79
N LEU A 142 -4.56 -5.89 -11.22
CA LEU A 142 -5.66 -6.01 -12.19
C LEU A 142 -5.20 -6.60 -13.51
N SER A 143 -4.05 -6.17 -14.03
CA SER A 143 -3.50 -6.69 -15.29
C SER A 143 -3.19 -8.20 -15.27
N GLN A 144 -2.96 -8.76 -14.08
CA GLN A 144 -2.61 -10.18 -13.87
C GLN A 144 -3.81 -11.02 -13.40
N VAL A 145 -4.72 -10.45 -12.62
CA VAL A 145 -5.87 -11.15 -12.01
C VAL A 145 -7.14 -11.01 -12.85
N GLY A 146 -7.35 -9.87 -13.51
CA GLY A 146 -8.52 -9.58 -14.35
C GLY A 146 -9.82 -9.26 -13.60
N ASP A 147 -9.92 -9.60 -12.31
CA ASP A 147 -11.09 -9.30 -11.47
C ASP A 147 -10.88 -8.00 -10.67
N PRO A 148 -11.69 -6.94 -10.87
CA PRO A 148 -11.54 -5.66 -10.18
C PRO A 148 -11.65 -5.72 -8.65
N VAL A 149 -12.52 -6.58 -8.12
CA VAL A 149 -12.80 -6.69 -6.67
C VAL A 149 -11.69 -7.50 -6.00
N LEU A 150 -11.37 -8.67 -6.54
CA LEU A 150 -10.28 -9.49 -6.03
C LEU A 150 -8.94 -8.77 -6.14
N SER A 151 -8.74 -7.99 -7.21
CA SER A 151 -7.53 -7.17 -7.38
C SER A 151 -7.36 -6.14 -6.27
N THR A 152 -8.46 -5.62 -5.71
CA THR A 152 -8.42 -4.69 -4.58
C THR A 152 -7.92 -5.37 -3.31
N LEU A 153 -8.37 -6.61 -3.04
CA LEU A 153 -7.89 -7.40 -1.89
C LEU A 153 -6.42 -7.82 -2.07
N PHE A 154 -6.07 -8.27 -3.27
CA PHE A 154 -4.73 -8.78 -3.57
C PHE A 154 -3.66 -7.69 -3.61
N ARG A 155 -4.05 -6.41 -3.48
CA ARG A 155 -3.11 -5.34 -3.16
C ARG A 155 -2.28 -5.64 -1.91
N ASP A 156 -2.89 -6.34 -0.95
CA ASP A 156 -2.24 -6.90 0.23
C ASP A 156 -1.73 -8.32 -0.06
N PRO A 157 -0.43 -8.52 -0.34
CA PRO A 157 0.07 -9.79 -0.87
C PRO A 157 -0.08 -10.98 0.10
N TRP A 158 -0.22 -10.68 1.39
CA TRP A 158 -0.37 -11.70 2.42
C TRP A 158 -1.73 -12.38 2.41
N VAL A 159 -2.74 -11.81 1.76
CA VAL A 159 -4.08 -12.40 1.63
C VAL A 159 -4.18 -13.39 0.47
N ILE A 160 -3.37 -13.21 -0.58
CA ILE A 160 -3.32 -14.06 -1.78
C ILE A 160 -3.31 -15.57 -1.48
N PRO A 161 -2.56 -16.08 -0.49
CA PRO A 161 -2.52 -17.52 -0.20
C PRO A 161 -3.78 -18.07 0.47
N PHE A 162 -4.69 -17.19 0.92
CA PHE A 162 -5.80 -17.53 1.80
C PHE A 162 -7.17 -17.34 1.17
N VAL A 163 -7.29 -16.59 0.07
CA VAL A 163 -8.58 -16.35 -0.59
C VAL A 163 -8.42 -16.34 -2.10
N ASN A 164 -9.43 -16.84 -2.79
CA ASN A 164 -9.55 -16.82 -4.26
C ASN A 164 -10.77 -16.03 -4.73
N SER A 165 -11.59 -15.53 -3.80
CA SER A 165 -12.77 -14.72 -4.09
C SER A 165 -13.09 -13.78 -2.92
N TYR A 166 -13.91 -12.76 -3.17
CA TYR A 166 -14.44 -11.91 -2.11
C TYR A 166 -15.34 -12.68 -1.12
N GLY A 167 -16.09 -13.69 -1.59
CA GLY A 167 -16.89 -14.56 -0.72
C GLY A 167 -16.05 -15.33 0.29
N GLU A 168 -14.93 -15.92 -0.16
CA GLU A 168 -13.98 -16.61 0.73
C GLU A 168 -13.33 -15.64 1.74
N PHE A 169 -13.11 -14.39 1.32
CA PHE A 169 -12.66 -13.34 2.24
C PHE A 169 -13.69 -13.02 3.33
N LEU A 170 -14.97 -12.92 2.97
CA LEU A 170 -16.08 -12.72 3.92
C LEU A 170 -16.21 -13.89 4.90
N ASP A 171 -16.15 -15.12 4.40
CA ASP A 171 -16.26 -16.33 5.23
C ASP A 171 -15.14 -16.42 6.27
N ARG A 172 -13.98 -15.84 5.98
CA ARG A 172 -12.78 -15.83 6.85
C ARG A 172 -12.56 -14.49 7.56
N ILE A 173 -13.53 -13.58 7.55
CA ILE A 173 -13.36 -12.22 8.07
C ILE A 173 -12.92 -12.17 9.53
N ARG A 174 -13.35 -13.13 10.35
CA ARG A 174 -12.92 -13.28 11.74
C ARG A 174 -11.41 -13.51 11.86
N GLU A 175 -10.88 -14.43 11.06
CA GLU A 175 -9.44 -14.70 11.01
C GLU A 175 -8.68 -13.46 10.55
N PHE A 176 -9.18 -12.78 9.52
CA PHE A 176 -8.55 -11.57 9.00
C PHE A 176 -8.60 -10.39 9.97
N SER A 177 -9.64 -10.25 10.79
CA SER A 177 -9.68 -9.26 11.89
C SER A 177 -8.55 -9.50 12.90
N LEU A 178 -8.40 -10.74 13.36
CA LEU A 178 -7.35 -11.11 14.33
C LEU A 178 -5.95 -10.93 13.74
N ILE A 179 -5.73 -11.38 12.50
CA ILE A 179 -4.44 -11.19 11.80
C ILE A 179 -4.15 -9.71 11.62
N SER A 180 -5.13 -8.91 11.18
CA SER A 180 -4.97 -7.46 10.98
C SER A 180 -4.59 -6.76 12.28
N LYS A 181 -5.25 -7.10 13.40
CA LYS A 181 -4.92 -6.56 14.73
C LYS A 181 -3.49 -6.92 15.13
N GLY A 182 -3.07 -8.17 14.91
CA GLY A 182 -1.71 -8.63 15.15
C GLY A 182 -0.66 -7.87 14.32
N LEU A 183 -0.90 -7.72 13.01
CA LEU A 183 -0.01 -7.00 12.10
C LEU A 183 0.13 -5.52 12.50
N VAL A 184 -0.96 -4.86 12.88
CA VAL A 184 -0.91 -3.48 13.39
C VAL A 184 -0.10 -3.42 14.69
N GLY A 185 -0.34 -4.34 15.63
CA GLY A 185 0.42 -4.41 16.88
C GLY A 185 1.92 -4.60 16.66
N GLU A 186 2.31 -5.41 15.67
CA GLU A 186 3.70 -5.60 15.27
C GLU A 186 4.33 -4.32 14.71
N ILE A 187 3.62 -3.58 13.84
CA ILE A 187 4.08 -2.28 13.34
C ILE A 187 4.31 -1.31 14.49
N PHE A 188 3.43 -1.27 15.50
CA PHE A 188 3.63 -0.44 16.70
C PHE A 188 4.89 -0.86 17.47
N LYS A 189 5.09 -2.16 17.68
CA LYS A 189 6.27 -2.70 18.37
C LYS A 189 7.57 -2.34 17.65
N GLU A 190 7.60 -2.45 16.32
CA GLU A 190 8.76 -2.10 15.50
C GLU A 190 9.11 -0.60 15.53
N GLU A 191 8.13 0.26 15.80
CA GLU A 191 8.30 1.70 16.01
C GLU A 191 8.57 2.06 17.47
N GLU A 192 8.87 1.07 18.33
CA GLU A 192 9.11 1.20 19.77
C GLU A 192 7.95 1.90 20.49
N ARG A 193 6.72 1.57 20.09
CA ARG A 193 5.48 2.16 20.59
C ARG A 193 4.48 1.09 21.03
N SER A 194 3.61 1.48 21.95
CA SER A 194 2.44 0.68 22.31
C SER A 194 1.24 1.08 21.46
N LEU A 195 0.50 0.08 20.95
CA LEU A 195 -0.82 0.28 20.38
C LEU A 195 -1.79 0.62 21.52
N THR A 196 -2.03 1.90 21.75
CA THR A 196 -2.99 2.36 22.77
C THR A 196 -4.42 2.23 22.28
N GLU A 197 -5.37 2.23 23.22
CA GLU A 197 -6.80 2.20 22.89
C GLU A 197 -7.21 3.33 21.94
N LEU A 198 -6.67 4.55 22.15
CA LEU A 198 -6.97 5.68 21.27
C LEU A 198 -6.49 5.45 19.84
N TYR A 199 -5.31 4.85 19.62
CA TYR A 199 -4.86 4.50 18.27
C TYR A 199 -5.75 3.43 17.64
N TYR A 200 -6.08 2.39 18.40
CA TYR A 200 -6.92 1.30 17.91
C TYR A 200 -8.32 1.80 17.53
N GLN A 201 -8.99 2.55 18.41
CA GLN A 201 -10.29 3.15 18.13
C GLN A 201 -10.24 4.14 16.96
N SER A 202 -9.16 4.90 16.79
CA SER A 202 -8.99 5.76 15.61
C SER A 202 -8.95 4.95 14.32
N LEU A 203 -8.21 3.84 14.30
CA LEU A 203 -8.13 2.94 13.14
C LEU A 203 -9.49 2.29 12.83
N LEU A 204 -10.23 1.84 13.85
CA LEU A 204 -11.59 1.32 13.69
C LEU A 204 -12.53 2.37 13.09
N LYS A 205 -12.52 3.61 13.61
CA LYS A 205 -13.39 4.69 13.10
C LYS A 205 -13.05 5.12 11.68
N VAL A 206 -11.77 5.12 11.31
CA VAL A 206 -11.35 5.35 9.92
C VAL A 206 -11.86 4.25 8.99
N ALA A 207 -11.88 2.98 9.44
CA ALA A 207 -12.46 1.88 8.67
C ALA A 207 -13.99 2.01 8.52
N GLU A 208 -14.68 2.63 9.48
CA GLU A 208 -16.11 2.95 9.39
C GLU A 208 -16.46 4.08 8.42
N GLY A 209 -15.47 4.72 7.77
CA GLY A 209 -15.69 5.87 6.89
C GLY A 209 -15.54 7.24 7.57
N VAL A 210 -15.16 7.29 8.84
CA VAL A 210 -14.89 8.56 9.55
C VAL A 210 -13.48 9.04 9.20
N TRP A 211 -13.35 9.64 8.02
CA TRP A 211 -12.04 10.03 7.48
C TRP A 211 -11.59 11.43 7.87
N LYS A 212 -12.54 12.32 8.18
CA LYS A 212 -12.27 13.73 8.50
C LYS A 212 -11.78 13.89 9.95
N THR A 213 -10.70 14.63 10.15
CA THR A 213 -10.09 14.84 11.48
C THR A 213 -11.01 15.48 12.51
N SER A 214 -11.83 16.45 12.10
CA SER A 214 -12.81 17.09 12.99
C SER A 214 -13.85 16.10 13.51
N ASP A 215 -14.29 15.18 12.66
CA ASP A 215 -15.35 14.23 12.97
C ASP A 215 -14.81 13.13 13.87
N LEU A 216 -13.59 12.66 13.60
CA LEU A 216 -12.85 11.76 14.50
C LEU A 216 -12.65 12.39 15.89
N ALA A 217 -12.29 13.67 15.97
CA ALA A 217 -12.14 14.35 17.26
C ALA A 217 -13.45 14.45 18.04
N GLY A 218 -14.55 14.73 17.34
CA GLY A 218 -15.90 14.73 17.92
C GLY A 218 -16.34 13.36 18.41
N ILE A 219 -16.09 12.29 17.66
CA ILE A 219 -16.51 10.93 18.05
C ILE A 219 -15.65 10.37 19.18
N LEU A 220 -14.34 10.56 19.10
CA LEU A 220 -13.39 10.01 20.08
C LEU A 220 -13.27 10.87 21.35
N GLN A 221 -13.89 12.06 21.37
CA GLN A 221 -13.89 12.99 22.52
C GLN A 221 -12.47 13.25 23.07
N VAL A 222 -11.51 13.43 22.17
CA VAL A 222 -10.08 13.53 22.51
C VAL A 222 -9.76 14.87 23.16
N LYS A 223 -9.06 14.85 24.30
CA LYS A 223 -8.54 16.06 24.94
C LYS A 223 -7.57 16.80 23.98
N GLY A 224 -7.84 18.08 23.74
CA GLY A 224 -7.12 18.90 22.75
C GLY A 224 -7.71 18.87 21.33
N GLY A 225 -8.83 18.15 21.13
CA GLY A 225 -9.66 18.22 19.93
C GLY A 225 -8.95 17.81 18.64
N GLU A 226 -9.29 18.50 17.55
CA GLU A 226 -8.83 18.18 16.20
C GLU A 226 -7.31 18.24 16.02
N ALA A 227 -6.61 19.11 16.76
CA ALA A 227 -5.15 19.20 16.70
C ALA A 227 -4.47 17.91 17.18
N THR A 228 -4.96 17.34 18.29
CA THR A 228 -4.47 16.07 18.83
C THR A 228 -4.73 14.92 17.87
N VAL A 229 -5.94 14.84 17.31
CA VAL A 229 -6.30 13.82 16.32
C VAL A 229 -5.46 13.96 15.04
N SER A 230 -5.25 15.18 14.56
CA SER A 230 -4.38 15.44 13.40
C SER A 230 -2.94 14.98 13.66
N SER A 231 -2.41 15.23 14.85
CA SER A 231 -1.09 14.73 15.26
C SER A 231 -1.04 13.19 15.30
N LEU A 232 -2.09 12.57 15.83
CA LEU A 232 -2.25 11.12 15.88
C LEU A 232 -2.31 10.50 14.48
N MET A 233 -3.14 11.05 13.58
CA MET A 233 -3.29 10.57 12.21
C MET A 233 -2.02 10.76 11.38
N ASN A 234 -1.29 11.86 11.59
CA ASN A 234 0.02 12.05 10.97
C ASN A 234 1.03 10.99 11.45
N ARG A 235 1.00 10.59 12.72
CA ARG A 235 1.85 9.48 13.22
C ARG A 235 1.47 8.15 12.57
N LEU A 236 0.18 7.80 12.57
CA LEU A 236 -0.30 6.59 11.89
C LEU A 236 0.07 6.59 10.39
N SER A 237 0.08 7.77 9.76
CA SER A 237 0.48 7.91 8.37
C SER A 237 1.96 7.69 8.14
N LYS A 238 2.82 8.18 9.04
CA LYS A 238 4.27 7.89 9.01
C LYS A 238 4.58 6.41 9.25
N MET A 239 3.73 5.70 9.98
CA MET A 239 3.82 4.25 10.18
C MET A 239 3.22 3.46 8.99
N GLY A 240 2.72 4.16 7.97
CA GLY A 240 2.08 3.58 6.78
C GLY A 240 0.74 2.91 7.04
N LEU A 241 0.11 3.09 8.22
CA LEU A 241 -1.18 2.48 8.56
C LEU A 241 -2.33 3.17 7.85
N VAL A 242 -2.26 4.51 7.78
CA VAL A 242 -3.23 5.36 7.10
C VAL A 242 -2.53 6.28 6.12
N ARG A 243 -3.28 6.90 5.22
CA ARG A 243 -2.78 7.91 4.28
C ARG A 243 -3.76 9.05 4.15
N LYS A 244 -3.21 10.22 3.84
CA LYS A 244 -4.01 11.41 3.54
C LYS A 244 -4.76 11.21 2.23
N ILE A 245 -6.03 11.61 2.21
CA ILE A 245 -6.83 11.72 1.00
C ILE A 245 -6.83 13.19 0.61
N ARG A 246 -6.36 13.48 -0.60
CA ARG A 246 -6.45 14.84 -1.13
C ARG A 246 -7.91 15.14 -1.47
N THR A 247 -8.41 16.30 -1.02
CA THR A 247 -9.75 16.77 -1.36
C THR A 247 -9.69 18.15 -2.01
N LEU A 248 -10.80 18.63 -2.59
CA LEU A 248 -10.91 20.01 -3.08
C LEU A 248 -10.90 21.04 -1.93
N GLY A 249 -11.27 20.60 -0.72
CA GLY A 249 -11.28 21.43 0.48
C GLY A 249 -9.93 21.53 1.19
N LYS A 250 -9.90 22.31 2.27
CA LYS A 250 -8.75 22.40 3.20
C LYS A 250 -8.78 21.35 4.31
N GLU A 251 -9.83 20.55 4.34
CA GLU A 251 -10.11 19.56 5.37
C GLU A 251 -9.13 18.38 5.24
N LEU A 252 -8.70 17.84 6.39
CA LEU A 252 -7.77 16.72 6.42
C LEU A 252 -8.55 15.41 6.51
N TYR A 253 -8.42 14.61 5.45
CA TYR A 253 -9.04 13.30 5.35
C TYR A 253 -7.97 12.20 5.39
N TYR A 254 -8.27 11.10 6.06
CA TYR A 254 -7.38 9.94 6.15
C TYR A 254 -8.16 8.64 5.94
N ARG A 255 -7.53 7.68 5.27
CA ARG A 255 -8.02 6.30 5.16
C ARG A 255 -6.93 5.30 5.39
N HIS A 256 -7.30 4.04 5.62
CA HIS A 256 -6.35 2.93 5.64
C HIS A 256 -5.56 2.83 4.33
N VAL A 257 -4.29 2.47 4.46
CA VAL A 257 -3.47 2.13 3.29
C VAL A 257 -3.90 0.78 2.71
N SER A 258 -4.16 -0.20 3.59
CA SER A 258 -4.51 -1.58 3.25
C SER A 258 -6.03 -1.75 3.15
N PRO A 259 -6.58 -2.13 1.98
CA PRO A 259 -7.99 -2.48 1.84
C PRO A 259 -8.42 -3.60 2.77
N VAL A 260 -7.55 -4.61 2.95
CA VAL A 260 -7.86 -5.77 3.81
C VAL A 260 -8.01 -5.34 5.26
N ILE A 261 -7.08 -4.55 5.78
CA ILE A 261 -7.17 -4.05 7.17
C ILE A 261 -8.38 -3.15 7.32
N SER A 262 -8.68 -2.29 6.33
CA SER A 262 -9.88 -1.45 6.33
C SER A 262 -11.15 -2.29 6.51
N LEU A 263 -11.33 -3.31 5.67
CA LEU A 263 -12.52 -4.18 5.69
C LEU A 263 -12.59 -5.03 6.96
N ALA A 264 -11.45 -5.55 7.42
CA ALA A 264 -11.37 -6.33 8.65
C ALA A 264 -11.67 -5.48 9.90
N PHE A 265 -11.19 -4.23 9.94
CA PHE A 265 -11.47 -3.30 11.04
C PHE A 265 -12.88 -2.73 10.97
N TYR A 266 -13.47 -2.59 9.78
CA TYR A 266 -14.90 -2.31 9.64
C TYR A 266 -15.71 -3.43 10.26
N ALA A 267 -15.40 -4.69 9.91
CA ALA A 267 -16.08 -5.86 10.42
C ALA A 267 -15.98 -5.93 11.96
N GLU A 268 -14.80 -5.69 12.49
CA GLU A 268 -14.54 -5.62 13.92
C GLU A 268 -15.37 -4.51 14.60
N SER A 269 -15.32 -3.29 14.07
CA SER A 269 -16.01 -2.13 14.66
C SER A 269 -17.53 -2.26 14.64
N LYS A 270 -18.10 -2.82 13.56
CA LYS A 270 -19.56 -2.94 13.37
C LYS A 270 -20.17 -4.20 13.96
N TYR A 271 -19.45 -5.32 13.93
CA TYR A 271 -20.01 -6.63 14.27
C TYR A 271 -19.27 -7.35 15.40
N LEU A 272 -18.12 -6.83 15.87
CA LEU A 272 -17.28 -7.46 16.90
C LEU A 272 -16.91 -8.91 16.53
N VAL A 273 -16.46 -9.10 15.29
CA VAL A 273 -16.21 -10.44 14.71
C VAL A 273 -15.13 -11.24 15.44
N SER A 274 -14.23 -10.60 16.19
CA SER A 274 -13.29 -11.35 17.03
C SER A 274 -14.01 -12.15 18.12
N ASP A 275 -15.07 -11.57 18.68
CA ASP A 275 -15.74 -12.01 19.91
C ASP A 275 -17.08 -12.69 19.64
N ARG A 276 -17.64 -12.50 18.44
CA ARG A 276 -18.95 -13.02 18.04
C ARG A 276 -18.83 -13.83 16.76
N ASP A 277 -19.55 -14.95 16.73
CA ASP A 277 -19.72 -15.73 15.52
C ASP A 277 -20.91 -15.17 14.73
N VAL A 278 -20.62 -14.23 13.83
CA VAL A 278 -21.65 -13.51 13.05
C VAL A 278 -21.33 -13.65 11.58
N LYS A 279 -22.34 -14.06 10.80
CA LYS A 279 -22.23 -14.04 9.34
C LYS A 279 -22.40 -12.60 8.85
N ILE A 280 -21.38 -12.08 8.18
CA ILE A 280 -21.43 -10.75 7.58
C ILE A 280 -21.94 -10.88 6.14
N PRO A 281 -23.05 -10.20 5.78
CA PRO A 281 -23.59 -10.28 4.42
C PRO A 281 -22.71 -9.54 3.40
N GLU A 282 -22.19 -8.38 3.77
CA GLU A 282 -21.38 -7.52 2.90
C GLU A 282 -20.49 -6.58 3.73
N LEU A 283 -19.31 -6.28 3.23
CA LEU A 283 -18.40 -5.25 3.74
C LEU A 283 -18.34 -4.09 2.72
N PRO A 284 -17.91 -2.88 3.10
CA PRO A 284 -17.87 -1.73 2.20
C PRO A 284 -16.71 -1.79 1.18
N ILE A 285 -16.57 -2.92 0.48
CA ILE A 285 -15.54 -3.17 -0.54
C ILE A 285 -15.64 -2.17 -1.70
N GLY A 286 -16.85 -1.69 -2.01
CA GLY A 286 -17.05 -0.68 -3.06
C GLY A 286 -16.23 0.59 -2.85
N LEU A 287 -16.09 1.05 -1.60
CA LEU A 287 -15.26 2.23 -1.28
C LEU A 287 -13.76 1.95 -1.53
N GLU A 288 -13.27 0.77 -1.16
CA GLU A 288 -11.87 0.39 -1.40
C GLU A 288 -11.57 0.22 -2.90
N VAL A 289 -12.55 -0.31 -3.65
CA VAL A 289 -12.42 -0.43 -5.10
C VAL A 289 -12.45 0.93 -5.76
N GLN A 290 -13.37 1.82 -5.38
CA GLN A 290 -13.43 3.20 -5.86
C GLN A 290 -12.10 3.92 -5.68
N PHE A 291 -11.48 3.83 -4.50
CA PHE A 291 -10.16 4.41 -4.27
C PHE A 291 -9.06 3.76 -5.12
N SER A 292 -9.11 2.44 -5.31
CA SER A 292 -8.12 1.71 -6.11
C SER A 292 -8.21 2.06 -7.60
N VAL A 293 -9.42 2.15 -8.13
CA VAL A 293 -9.72 2.62 -9.49
C VAL A 293 -9.33 4.08 -9.65
N GLY A 294 -9.68 4.95 -8.69
CA GLY A 294 -9.36 6.37 -8.75
C GLY A 294 -7.86 6.64 -8.79
N GLU A 295 -7.06 5.88 -8.05
CA GLU A 295 -5.58 5.91 -8.12
C GLU A 295 -5.07 5.54 -9.50
N MET A 296 -5.49 4.39 -10.03
CA MET A 296 -5.07 3.91 -11.35
C MET A 296 -5.45 4.88 -12.47
N ILE A 297 -6.70 5.36 -12.47
CA ILE A 297 -7.20 6.29 -13.48
C ILE A 297 -6.45 7.63 -13.41
N SER A 298 -6.16 8.13 -12.22
CA SER A 298 -5.38 9.35 -12.08
C SER A 298 -3.95 9.19 -12.62
N GLU A 299 -3.30 8.05 -12.37
CA GLU A 299 -2.00 7.71 -12.97
C GLU A 299 -2.09 7.63 -14.51
N TYR A 300 -3.14 6.98 -15.04
CA TYR A 300 -3.40 6.85 -16.48
C TYR A 300 -3.49 8.21 -17.18
N TYR A 301 -4.24 9.15 -16.61
CA TYR A 301 -4.39 10.51 -17.14
C TYR A 301 -3.22 11.45 -16.79
N GLY A 302 -2.19 10.96 -16.10
CA GLY A 302 -1.02 11.73 -15.70
C GLY A 302 -1.34 12.88 -14.74
N GLY A 303 -2.26 12.65 -13.81
CA GLY A 303 -2.72 13.61 -12.82
C GLY A 303 -2.75 13.05 -11.39
N ASP A 304 -3.15 13.90 -10.45
CA ASP A 304 -3.33 13.55 -9.05
C ASP A 304 -4.78 13.16 -8.76
N PHE A 305 -4.96 12.10 -7.98
CA PHE A 305 -6.27 11.70 -7.46
C PHE A 305 -6.76 12.68 -6.37
N VAL A 306 -7.99 13.16 -6.52
CA VAL A 306 -8.70 13.98 -5.53
C VAL A 306 -10.10 13.40 -5.28
N TYR A 307 -10.46 13.25 -4.01
CA TYR A 307 -11.79 12.83 -3.55
C TYR A 307 -12.62 14.04 -3.13
N SER A 308 -13.92 14.09 -3.49
CA SER A 308 -14.75 15.27 -3.24
C SER A 308 -16.07 14.91 -2.54
N PRO A 309 -16.05 14.71 -1.21
CA PRO A 309 -17.25 14.27 -0.48
C PRO A 309 -18.36 15.32 -0.44
N ARG A 310 -18.03 16.61 -0.53
CA ARG A 310 -19.03 17.70 -0.49
C ARG A 310 -19.82 17.80 -1.79
N GLU A 311 -19.14 17.56 -2.91
CA GLU A 311 -19.68 17.53 -4.26
C GLU A 311 -20.20 16.14 -4.65
N ASP A 312 -20.06 15.16 -3.74
CA ASP A 312 -20.44 13.76 -3.90
C ASP A 312 -19.67 13.04 -5.03
N ILE A 313 -18.47 13.53 -5.38
CA ILE A 313 -17.68 13.01 -6.53
C ILE A 313 -16.64 12.01 -6.04
N ASP A 314 -16.69 10.82 -6.63
CA ASP A 314 -15.82 9.70 -6.28
C ASP A 314 -14.36 9.95 -6.63
N VAL A 315 -14.11 10.42 -7.86
CA VAL A 315 -12.76 10.61 -8.40
C VAL A 315 -12.70 11.91 -9.19
N ILE A 316 -11.72 12.75 -8.87
CA ILE A 316 -11.34 13.91 -9.69
C ILE A 316 -9.87 13.77 -10.03
N VAL A 317 -9.54 13.79 -11.31
CA VAL A 317 -8.16 13.84 -11.79
C VAL A 317 -7.74 15.30 -11.91
N MET A 318 -6.74 15.70 -11.13
CA MET A 318 -6.16 17.03 -11.16
C MET A 318 -4.86 17.04 -11.96
N LYS A 319 -4.73 17.93 -12.94
CA LYS A 319 -3.45 18.21 -13.61
C LYS A 319 -2.97 19.60 -13.23
N GLY A 320 -2.13 19.66 -12.21
CA GLY A 320 -1.76 20.92 -11.56
C GLY A 320 -2.97 21.57 -10.87
N ARG A 321 -3.46 22.70 -11.41
CA ARG A 321 -4.66 23.39 -10.91
C ARG A 321 -5.93 23.08 -11.69
N ARG A 322 -5.83 22.39 -12.83
CA ARG A 322 -6.96 22.04 -13.69
C ARG A 322 -7.65 20.77 -13.19
N ARG A 323 -8.98 20.80 -13.13
CA ARG A 323 -9.85 19.65 -12.82
C ARG A 323 -10.17 18.94 -14.13
N LEU A 324 -9.26 18.09 -14.58
CA LEU A 324 -9.25 17.54 -15.93
C LEU A 324 -10.50 16.72 -16.22
N ILE A 325 -10.82 15.77 -15.34
CA ILE A 325 -11.97 14.88 -15.49
C ILE A 325 -12.45 14.42 -14.12
N ALA A 326 -13.76 14.31 -13.94
CA ALA A 326 -14.38 13.70 -12.78
C ALA A 326 -15.05 12.37 -13.16
N PHE A 327 -15.01 11.37 -12.29
CA PHE A 327 -15.64 10.08 -12.50
C PHE A 327 -16.58 9.70 -11.35
N GLU A 328 -17.68 9.04 -11.73
CA GLU A 328 -18.50 8.21 -10.86
C GLU A 328 -18.06 6.75 -11.00
N VAL A 329 -17.95 6.01 -9.90
CA VAL A 329 -17.52 4.60 -9.91
C VAL A 329 -18.58 3.72 -9.27
N LYS A 330 -19.10 2.75 -10.03
CA LYS A 330 -20.00 1.71 -9.50
C LYS A 330 -19.44 0.31 -9.66
N MET A 331 -19.62 -0.51 -8.62
CA MET A 331 -19.38 -1.95 -8.72
C MET A 331 -20.37 -2.65 -9.66
N GLY A 332 -21.62 -2.19 -9.67
CA GLY A 332 -22.69 -2.71 -10.52
C GLY A 332 -22.88 -1.92 -11.81
N GLU A 333 -24.01 -2.15 -12.45
CA GLU A 333 -24.45 -1.44 -13.66
C GLU A 333 -24.77 0.03 -13.33
N ILE A 334 -24.63 0.90 -14.33
CA ILE A 334 -25.03 2.31 -14.24
C ILE A 334 -26.21 2.50 -15.19
N SER A 335 -27.39 2.82 -14.63
CA SER A 335 -28.56 3.12 -15.45
C SER A 335 -28.42 4.47 -16.17
N GLU A 336 -29.15 4.67 -17.27
CA GLU A 336 -29.16 5.97 -17.97
C GLU A 336 -29.55 7.15 -17.06
N SER A 337 -30.52 6.94 -16.15
CA SER A 337 -30.97 7.99 -15.22
C SER A 337 -29.84 8.41 -14.28
N GLU A 338 -29.12 7.44 -13.72
CA GLU A 338 -28.00 7.68 -12.83
C GLU A 338 -26.84 8.33 -13.58
N ALA A 339 -26.51 7.84 -14.78
CA ALA A 339 -25.49 8.43 -15.65
C ALA A 339 -25.78 9.92 -15.92
N ARG A 340 -27.02 10.27 -16.28
CA ARG A 340 -27.40 11.68 -16.53
C ARG A 340 -27.30 12.54 -15.27
N GLU A 341 -27.64 11.99 -14.10
CA GLU A 341 -27.51 12.71 -12.84
C GLU A 341 -26.05 12.96 -12.46
N ALA A 342 -25.23 11.92 -12.53
CA ALA A 342 -23.79 11.98 -12.31
C ALA A 342 -23.12 13.01 -13.24
N VAL A 343 -23.44 12.99 -14.54
CA VAL A 343 -22.91 13.95 -15.52
C VAL A 343 -23.32 15.39 -15.22
N ARG A 344 -24.59 15.65 -14.89
CA ARG A 344 -25.04 17.00 -14.51
C ARG A 344 -24.33 17.53 -13.27
N ARG A 345 -24.06 16.67 -12.28
CA ARG A 345 -23.39 17.01 -11.04
C ARG A 345 -21.91 17.30 -11.28
N MET A 346 -21.20 16.38 -11.94
CA MET A 346 -19.76 16.45 -12.18
C MET A 346 -19.37 17.53 -13.20
N GLY A 347 -20.20 17.79 -14.22
CA GLY A 347 -19.93 18.81 -15.25
C GLY A 347 -19.89 20.25 -14.72
N ARG A 348 -20.33 20.47 -13.48
CA ARG A 348 -20.18 21.76 -12.78
C ARG A 348 -18.82 21.91 -12.10
N VAL A 349 -18.07 20.82 -11.96
CA VAL A 349 -16.87 20.73 -11.15
C VAL A 349 -15.62 20.52 -11.99
N ALA A 350 -15.66 19.65 -13.00
CA ALA A 350 -14.54 19.29 -13.86
C ALA A 350 -14.80 19.62 -15.34
N GLU A 351 -13.73 19.70 -16.12
CA GLU A 351 -13.77 20.01 -17.56
C GLU A 351 -14.44 18.89 -18.37
N ARG A 352 -14.26 17.64 -17.93
CA ARG A 352 -14.86 16.44 -18.51
C ARG A 352 -15.47 15.56 -17.42
N VAL A 353 -16.37 14.68 -17.83
CA VAL A 353 -17.00 13.70 -16.96
C VAL A 353 -16.84 12.31 -17.55
N GLY A 354 -16.50 11.34 -16.70
CA GLY A 354 -16.56 9.94 -17.05
C GLY A 354 -17.40 9.11 -16.10
N LEU A 355 -17.76 7.92 -16.55
CA LEU A 355 -18.51 6.93 -15.81
C LEU A 355 -17.71 5.63 -15.82
N ILE A 356 -17.64 4.95 -14.68
CA ILE A 356 -16.94 3.68 -14.54
C ILE A 356 -17.86 2.65 -13.92
N SER A 357 -18.05 1.53 -14.60
CA SER A 357 -18.72 0.35 -14.05
C SER A 357 -17.80 -0.86 -14.09
N LEU A 358 -17.81 -1.65 -13.01
CA LEU A 358 -17.02 -2.88 -12.92
C LEU A 358 -17.75 -4.11 -13.43
N ARG A 359 -18.97 -3.97 -13.92
CA ARG A 359 -19.80 -5.07 -14.41
C ARG A 359 -19.98 -5.04 -15.92
N GLU A 360 -20.27 -3.86 -16.47
CA GLU A 360 -20.45 -3.65 -17.91
C GLU A 360 -19.98 -2.26 -18.30
N ARG A 361 -19.97 -1.96 -19.60
CA ARG A 361 -19.66 -0.62 -20.08
C ARG A 361 -20.86 0.33 -19.80
N PRO A 362 -20.65 1.48 -19.13
CA PRO A 362 -21.73 2.44 -18.86
C PRO A 362 -22.33 3.04 -20.14
N PRO A 363 -23.54 3.65 -20.06
CA PRO A 363 -24.12 4.42 -21.15
C PRO A 363 -23.19 5.54 -21.65
N GLU A 364 -23.17 5.79 -22.96
CA GLU A 364 -22.38 6.84 -23.62
C GLU A 364 -23.00 8.24 -23.44
N ILE A 365 -23.10 8.69 -22.19
CA ILE A 365 -23.71 9.98 -21.79
C ILE A 365 -22.64 10.97 -21.29
N GLY A 366 -21.56 10.47 -20.69
CA GLY A 366 -20.40 11.27 -20.31
C GLY A 366 -19.40 11.41 -21.46
N ASP A 367 -18.30 12.11 -21.21
CA ASP A 367 -17.18 12.23 -22.16
C ASP A 367 -16.32 10.95 -22.23
N VAL A 368 -16.44 10.06 -21.23
CA VAL A 368 -15.70 8.80 -21.13
C VAL A 368 -16.57 7.74 -20.42
N SER A 369 -16.73 6.56 -21.02
CA SER A 369 -17.40 5.42 -20.38
C SER A 369 -16.46 4.22 -20.32
N LEU A 370 -16.15 3.74 -19.12
CA LEU A 370 -15.19 2.65 -18.87
C LEU A 370 -15.90 1.45 -18.23
N GLY A 371 -15.86 0.31 -18.91
CA GLY A 371 -16.24 -0.99 -18.36
C GLY A 371 -15.02 -1.81 -17.92
N PRO A 372 -15.23 -3.09 -17.57
CA PRO A 372 -14.15 -3.99 -17.12
C PRO A 372 -13.04 -4.18 -18.14
N THR A 373 -13.40 -4.26 -19.43
CA THR A 373 -12.44 -4.43 -20.53
C THR A 373 -11.51 -3.23 -20.64
N GLU A 374 -12.06 -2.02 -20.68
CA GLU A 374 -11.28 -0.79 -20.78
C GLU A 374 -10.36 -0.60 -19.56
N LEU A 375 -10.86 -0.89 -18.35
CA LEU A 375 -10.03 -0.84 -17.13
C LEU A 375 -8.85 -1.82 -17.19
N LEU A 376 -9.07 -3.03 -17.71
CA LEU A 376 -8.03 -4.04 -17.85
C LEU A 376 -6.99 -3.61 -18.90
N GLU A 377 -7.41 -3.04 -20.03
CA GLU A 377 -6.52 -2.50 -21.04
C GLU A 377 -5.67 -1.35 -20.49
N MET A 378 -6.29 -0.38 -19.83
CA MET A 378 -5.60 0.74 -19.17
C MET A 378 -4.56 0.23 -18.15
N SER A 379 -4.91 -0.81 -17.37
CA SER A 379 -3.98 -1.40 -16.41
C SER A 379 -2.74 -1.99 -17.08
N ARG A 380 -2.91 -2.67 -18.22
CA ARG A 380 -1.81 -3.26 -18.99
C ARG A 380 -0.92 -2.19 -19.62
N GLU A 381 -1.51 -1.10 -20.10
CA GLU A 381 -0.76 0.05 -20.64
C GLU A 381 0.13 0.71 -19.58
N LEU A 382 -0.43 0.92 -18.38
CA LEU A 382 0.31 1.46 -17.23
C LEU A 382 1.46 0.56 -16.77
N VAL A 383 1.25 -0.77 -16.80
CA VAL A 383 2.29 -1.74 -16.45
C VAL A 383 3.39 -1.78 -17.51
N ALA A 384 3.02 -1.67 -18.79
CA ALA A 384 3.99 -1.62 -19.90
C ALA A 384 4.78 -0.30 -19.97
N GLY A 385 4.44 0.71 -19.16
CA GLY A 385 5.09 2.02 -19.18
C GLY A 385 4.82 2.80 -20.47
N LYS A 386 3.75 2.46 -21.20
CA LYS A 386 3.35 3.23 -22.39
C LYS A 386 2.94 4.63 -21.93
N ARG A 387 3.56 5.67 -22.49
CA ARG A 387 3.05 7.04 -22.35
C ARG A 387 1.72 7.09 -23.09
N VAL A 388 0.64 7.15 -22.32
CA VAL A 388 -0.69 7.35 -22.88
C VAL A 388 -0.75 8.78 -23.42
N PRO A 389 -1.21 9.00 -24.67
CA PRO A 389 -1.54 10.35 -25.10
C PRO A 389 -2.53 10.94 -24.10
N GLY A 390 -2.28 12.17 -23.65
CA GLY A 390 -3.30 12.91 -22.90
C GLY A 390 -4.61 12.89 -23.68
N PRO A 391 -5.76 13.05 -23.02
CA PRO A 391 -7.05 13.04 -23.70
C PRO A 391 -6.95 13.92 -24.94
N GLU A 392 -7.20 13.32 -26.12
CA GLU A 392 -7.01 14.00 -27.40
C GLU A 392 -7.71 15.36 -27.35
N VAL A 393 -6.93 16.39 -27.66
CA VAL A 393 -7.39 17.77 -27.75
C VAL A 393 -7.96 17.91 -29.15
N ASP A 394 -9.26 17.65 -29.29
CA ASP A 394 -10.03 18.17 -30.42
C ASP A 394 -10.59 19.55 -30.08
#